data_AF-A0AA96XGK0-F1
#
_entry.id   AF-A0AA96XGK0-F1
#
_cell.length_a   1.000
_cell.length_b   1.000
_cell.length_c   1.000
_cell.angle_alpha   90.00
_cell.angle_beta   90.00
_cell.angle_gamma   90.00
#
_symmetry.space_group_name_H-M   'P 1'
#
loop_
_entity.id
_entity.type
_entity.pdbx_description
1 polymer ?
#
loop_
_entity_poly.entity_id
_entity_poly.type
_entity_poly.pdbx_seq_one_letter_code
_entity_poly.pdbx_strand_id
1 'polypeptide(L)'
;MPLKPEQVAQVVEAKATIAALDWWMPLLGAYERLGSMVVHIALSVVVLQRFIRGEVKWYWLAVGAHAVFNALTVVVGKLATAAWGQQAGAFAGEAMVTVAALVGLWVILYFRRVDAERDTAVVPVRR
;
A
#
# COMPACT_ATOMS: atom_id res chain seq x y z
N MET A 1 -17.17 27.20 20.25
CA MET A 1 -18.38 26.38 20.40
C MET A 1 -18.09 25.29 21.42
N PRO A 2 -18.92 25.11 22.47
CA PRO A 2 -18.76 24.00 23.40
C PRO A 2 -19.00 22.66 22.67
N LEU A 3 -18.21 21.63 22.99
CA LEU A 3 -18.35 20.29 22.43
C LEU A 3 -19.68 19.67 22.90
N LYS A 4 -20.38 18.95 22.01
CA LYS A 4 -21.56 18.17 22.39
C LYS A 4 -21.14 17.02 23.34
N PRO A 5 -21.99 16.58 24.28
CA PRO A 5 -21.66 15.49 25.20
C PRO A 5 -21.16 14.21 24.51
N GLU A 6 -21.73 13.88 23.36
CA GLU A 6 -21.30 12.73 22.53
C GLU A 6 -19.86 12.89 21.99
N GLN A 7 -19.47 14.09 21.59
CA GLN A 7 -18.11 14.37 21.13
C GLN A 7 -17.10 14.29 22.27
N VAL A 8 -17.51 14.70 23.48
CA VAL A 8 -16.68 14.54 24.68
C VAL A 8 -16.45 13.06 24.98
N ALA A 9 -17.49 12.23 24.90
CA ALA A 9 -17.38 10.79 25.10
C ALA A 9 -16.43 10.14 24.07
N GLN A 10 -16.58 10.47 22.78
CA GLN A 10 -15.69 9.97 21.71
C GLN A 10 -14.23 10.36 21.93
N VAL A 11 -13.96 11.59 22.38
CA VAL A 11 -12.60 12.05 22.65
C VAL A 11 -12.00 11.34 23.88
N VAL A 12 -12.80 11.11 24.93
CA VAL A 12 -12.37 10.35 26.11
C VAL A 12 -12.03 8.92 25.74
N GLU A 13 -12.86 8.26 24.93
CA GLU A 13 -12.61 6.90 24.44
C GLU A 13 -11.35 6.85 23.56
N ALA A 14 -11.22 7.73 22.57
CA ALA A 14 -10.04 7.79 21.72
C ALA A 14 -8.75 8.06 22.53
N LYS A 15 -8.82 8.91 23.56
CA LYS A 15 -7.71 9.11 24.49
C LYS A 15 -7.33 7.84 25.24
N ALA A 16 -8.31 7.10 25.75
CA ALA A 16 -8.06 5.85 26.45
C ALA A 16 -7.42 4.80 25.52
N THR A 17 -7.91 4.70 24.27
CA THR A 17 -7.31 3.82 23.26
C THR A 17 -5.87 4.22 22.95
N ILE A 18 -5.59 5.51 22.74
CA ILE A 18 -4.23 5.98 22.46
C ILE A 18 -3.30 5.77 23.65
N ALA A 19 -3.77 6.01 24.87
CA ALA A 19 -2.98 5.81 26.08
C ALA A 19 -2.63 4.34 26.34
N ALA A 20 -3.41 3.40 25.77
CA ALA A 20 -3.15 1.96 25.84
C ALA A 20 -2.22 1.45 24.75
N LEU A 21 -1.85 2.27 23.75
CA LEU A 21 -0.90 1.89 22.71
C LEU A 21 0.53 2.00 23.23
N ASP A 22 1.39 1.10 22.76
CA ASP A 22 2.84 1.31 22.89
C ASP A 22 3.26 2.57 22.12
N TRP A 23 4.23 3.31 22.66
CA TRP A 23 4.68 4.59 22.09
C TRP A 23 5.19 4.49 20.63
N TRP A 24 5.62 3.31 20.20
CA TRP A 24 6.13 3.04 18.85
C TRP A 24 5.04 2.63 17.85
N MET A 25 3.86 2.22 18.30
CA MET A 25 2.76 1.81 17.41
C MET A 25 2.31 2.89 16.41
N PRO A 26 2.25 4.19 16.76
CA PRO A 26 1.92 5.24 15.79
C PRO A 26 2.97 5.37 14.65
N LEU A 27 4.25 5.15 14.95
CA LEU A 27 5.31 5.18 13.94
C LEU A 27 5.17 4.02 12.95
N LEU A 28 4.72 2.87 13.46
CA LEU A 28 4.35 1.72 12.64
C LEU A 28 3.29 2.07 11.61
N GLY A 29 2.19 2.67 12.06
CA GLY A 29 1.11 3.08 11.16
C GLY A 29 1.55 4.15 10.15
N ALA A 30 2.50 5.02 10.52
CA ALA A 30 3.10 5.96 9.58
C ALA A 30 3.93 5.26 8.50
N TYR A 31 4.73 4.25 8.89
CA TYR A 31 5.51 3.43 7.97
C TYR A 31 4.61 2.65 7.00
N GLU A 32 3.53 2.04 7.49
CA GLU A 32 2.56 1.32 6.66
C GLU A 32 1.95 2.23 5.58
N ARG A 33 1.68 3.50 5.92
CA ARG A 33 1.17 4.48 4.95
C ARG A 33 2.17 4.79 3.85
N LEU A 34 3.45 4.94 4.20
CA LEU A 34 4.51 5.17 3.21
C LEU A 34 4.62 3.99 2.23
N GLY A 35 4.66 2.76 2.76
CA GLY A 35 4.66 1.56 1.91
C GLY A 35 3.42 1.47 1.03
N SER A 36 2.25 1.77 1.59
CA SER A 36 0.98 1.82 0.84
C SER A 36 1.01 2.86 -0.27
N MET A 37 1.59 4.04 -0.06
CA MET A 37 1.74 5.06 -1.11
C MET A 37 2.57 4.53 -2.29
N VAL A 38 3.67 3.82 -2.03
CA VAL A 38 4.49 3.20 -3.08
C VAL A 38 3.68 2.20 -3.91
N VAL A 39 2.88 1.37 -3.25
CA VAL A 39 1.98 0.41 -3.94
C VAL A 39 0.97 1.14 -4.83
N HIS A 40 0.33 2.21 -4.34
CA HIS A 40 -0.66 2.96 -5.12
C HIS A 40 -0.04 3.66 -6.33
N ILE A 41 1.17 4.18 -6.20
CA ILE A 41 1.94 4.74 -7.32
C ILE A 41 2.23 3.65 -8.35
N ALA A 42 2.70 2.48 -7.91
CA ALA A 42 2.96 1.34 -8.79
C ALA A 42 1.70 0.88 -9.53
N LEU A 43 0.56 0.78 -8.84
CA LEU A 43 -0.72 0.43 -9.45
C LEU A 43 -1.19 1.49 -10.45
N SER A 44 -0.95 2.77 -10.18
CA SER A 44 -1.22 3.85 -11.13
C SER A 44 -0.39 3.69 -12.42
N VAL A 45 0.89 3.30 -12.30
CA VAL A 45 1.74 2.95 -13.46
C VAL A 45 1.14 1.79 -14.24
N VAL A 46 0.65 0.74 -13.57
CA VAL A 46 -0.03 -0.40 -14.22
C VAL A 46 -1.30 0.05 -14.95
N VAL A 47 -2.12 0.92 -14.36
CA VAL A 47 -3.32 1.46 -15.01
C VAL A 47 -2.97 2.27 -16.26
N LEU A 48 -1.89 3.07 -16.23
CA LEU A 48 -1.42 3.82 -17.41
C LEU A 48 -1.10 2.90 -18.59
N GLN A 49 -0.66 1.67 -18.33
CA GLN A 49 -0.38 0.69 -19.39
C GLN A 49 -1.61 0.35 -20.25
N ARG A 50 -2.84 0.53 -19.72
CA ARG A 50 -4.08 0.43 -20.49
C ARG A 50 -4.07 1.39 -21.68
N PHE A 51 -3.67 2.64 -21.47
CA PHE A 51 -3.71 3.68 -22.50
C PHE A 51 -2.51 3.57 -23.44
N ILE A 52 -1.35 3.22 -22.88
CA ILE A 52 -0.09 3.04 -23.63
C ILE A 52 -0.19 1.86 -24.61
N ARG A 53 -0.85 0.77 -24.21
CA ARG A 53 -0.97 -0.47 -25.01
C ARG A 53 -2.35 -0.71 -25.62
N GLY A 54 -3.35 0.10 -25.27
CA GLY A 54 -4.74 -0.04 -25.75
C GLY A 54 -5.52 -1.22 -25.18
N GLU A 55 -4.98 -1.96 -24.20
CA GLU A 55 -5.60 -3.19 -23.68
C GLU A 55 -6.24 -3.01 -22.29
N VAL A 56 -7.53 -3.35 -22.16
CA VAL A 56 -8.28 -3.21 -20.89
C VAL A 56 -7.80 -4.16 -19.79
N LYS A 57 -7.10 -5.25 -20.14
CA LYS A 57 -6.59 -6.24 -19.19
C LYS A 57 -5.71 -5.62 -18.10
N TRP A 58 -4.97 -4.55 -18.43
CA TRP A 58 -4.07 -3.85 -17.48
C TRP A 58 -4.83 -3.13 -16.37
N TYR A 59 -6.02 -2.61 -16.67
CA TYR A 59 -6.89 -2.01 -15.65
C TYR A 59 -7.35 -3.07 -14.64
N TRP A 60 -7.85 -4.20 -15.13
CA TRP A 60 -8.30 -5.29 -14.26
C TRP A 60 -7.15 -5.95 -13.50
N LEU A 61 -5.95 -6.01 -14.08
CA LEU A 61 -4.74 -6.43 -13.38
C LEU A 61 -4.46 -5.52 -12.17
N ALA A 62 -4.53 -4.20 -12.35
CA ALA A 62 -4.31 -3.26 -11.25
C ALA A 62 -5.37 -3.39 -10.15
N VAL A 63 -6.65 -3.50 -10.53
CA VAL A 63 -7.75 -3.70 -9.56
C VAL A 63 -7.60 -5.02 -8.82
N GLY A 64 -7.29 -6.10 -9.52
CA GLY A 64 -7.06 -7.42 -8.94
C GLY A 64 -5.88 -7.42 -7.98
N ALA A 65 -4.75 -6.85 -8.39
CA ALA A 65 -3.56 -6.72 -7.55
C ALA A 65 -3.85 -5.89 -6.29
N HIS A 66 -4.58 -4.78 -6.41
CA HIS A 66 -5.00 -3.96 -5.27
C HIS A 66 -5.83 -4.78 -4.27
N ALA A 67 -6.85 -5.48 -4.75
CA ALA A 67 -7.71 -6.30 -3.91
C ALA A 67 -6.93 -7.43 -3.21
N VAL A 68 -6.02 -8.08 -3.94
CA VAL A 68 -5.17 -9.14 -3.38
C VAL A 68 -4.25 -8.59 -2.30
N PHE A 69 -3.58 -7.46 -2.51
CA PHE A 69 -2.71 -6.87 -1.48
C PHE A 69 -3.48 -6.48 -0.21
N ASN A 70 -4.67 -5.88 -0.36
CA ASN A 70 -5.52 -5.55 0.78
C ASN A 70 -5.94 -6.81 1.54
N ALA A 71 -6.39 -7.85 0.81
CA ALA A 71 -6.82 -9.10 1.40
C ALA A 71 -5.67 -9.81 2.13
N LEU A 72 -4.50 -9.91 1.50
CA LEU A 72 -3.33 -10.56 2.09
C LEU A 72 -2.88 -9.86 3.37
N THR A 73 -2.83 -8.52 3.38
CA THR A 73 -2.42 -7.75 4.57
C THR A 73 -3.35 -8.05 5.77
N VAL A 74 -4.66 -8.09 5.54
CA VAL A 74 -5.63 -8.40 6.60
C VAL A 74 -5.55 -9.87 7.04
N VAL A 75 -5.48 -10.81 6.09
CA VAL A 75 -5.46 -12.25 6.38
C VAL A 75 -4.20 -12.63 7.14
N VAL A 76 -3.03 -12.17 6.67
CA VAL A 76 -1.74 -12.46 7.31
C VAL A 76 -1.69 -11.87 8.72
N GLY A 77 -2.11 -10.61 8.90
CA GLY A 77 -2.15 -10.00 10.23
C GLY A 77 -3.08 -10.72 11.21
N LYS A 78 -4.27 -11.14 10.76
CA LYS A 78 -5.22 -11.91 11.58
C LYS A 78 -4.70 -13.29 11.94
N LEU A 79 -4.12 -14.02 10.99
CA LEU A 79 -3.55 -15.36 11.24
C LEU A 79 -2.37 -15.28 12.21
N ALA A 80 -1.48 -14.31 12.03
CA ALA A 80 -0.36 -14.10 12.95
C ALA A 80 -0.83 -13.70 14.35
N THR A 81 -1.86 -12.86 14.45
CA THR A 81 -2.48 -12.51 15.73
C THR A 81 -3.05 -13.73 16.44
N ALA A 82 -3.78 -14.58 15.70
CA ALA A 82 -4.39 -15.79 16.25
C ALA A 82 -3.36 -16.84 16.69
N ALA A 83 -2.23 -16.95 15.98
CA ALA A 83 -1.20 -17.96 16.24
C ALA A 83 -0.20 -17.54 17.33
N TRP A 84 0.20 -16.26 17.37
CA TRP A 84 1.34 -15.79 18.18
C TRP A 84 1.05 -14.51 18.98
N GLY A 85 -0.20 -14.04 18.99
CA GLY A 85 -0.63 -12.87 19.75
C GLY A 85 -0.50 -11.54 19.00
N GLN A 86 -0.94 -10.46 19.64
CA GLN A 86 -1.15 -9.16 19.01
C GLN A 86 0.13 -8.53 18.42
N GLN A 87 1.28 -8.69 19.08
CA GLN A 87 2.56 -8.15 18.60
C GLN A 87 3.01 -8.84 17.31
N ALA A 88 2.85 -10.16 17.20
CA ALA A 88 3.17 -10.89 15.99
C ALA A 88 2.26 -10.46 14.82
N GLY A 89 0.98 -10.18 15.10
CA GLY A 89 0.05 -9.58 14.14
C GLY A 89 0.54 -8.26 13.57
N ALA A 90 1.03 -7.35 14.44
CA ALA A 90 1.57 -6.06 14.03
C ALA A 90 2.81 -6.22 13.13
N PHE A 91 3.80 -7.02 13.54
CA PHE A 91 5.00 -7.27 12.73
C PHE A 91 4.70 -7.98 11.40
N ALA A 92 3.72 -8.88 11.39
CA ALA A 92 3.29 -9.54 10.16
C ALA A 92 2.65 -8.56 9.17
N GLY A 93 1.88 -7.57 9.67
CA GLY A 93 1.37 -6.45 8.89
C GLY A 93 2.50 -5.62 8.27
N GLU A 94 3.48 -5.23 9.07
CA GLU A 94 4.66 -4.48 8.59
C GLU A 94 5.43 -5.24 7.51
N ALA A 95 5.69 -6.54 7.74
CA ALA A 95 6.39 -7.37 6.79
C ALA A 95 5.63 -7.44 5.46
N MET A 96 4.31 -7.62 5.52
CA MET A 96 3.46 -7.66 4.32
C MET A 96 3.49 -6.34 3.55
N VAL A 97 3.35 -5.20 4.24
CA VAL A 97 3.42 -3.88 3.60
C VAL A 97 4.80 -3.62 3.01
N THR A 98 5.87 -4.03 3.69
CA THR A 98 7.24 -3.89 3.18
C THR A 98 7.44 -4.70 1.90
N VAL A 99 7.00 -5.96 1.89
CA VAL A 99 7.06 -6.81 0.69
C VAL A 99 6.23 -6.19 -0.45
N ALA A 100 5.02 -5.71 -0.16
CA ALA A 100 4.18 -5.05 -1.15
C ALA A 100 4.85 -3.78 -1.72
N ALA A 101 5.46 -2.96 -0.88
CA ALA A 101 6.19 -1.76 -1.29
C ALA A 101 7.41 -2.08 -2.16
N LEU A 102 8.17 -3.14 -1.82
CA LEU A 102 9.30 -3.61 -2.64
C LEU A 102 8.83 -4.12 -4.01
N VAL A 103 7.74 -4.89 -4.05
CA VAL A 103 7.11 -5.31 -5.31
C VAL A 103 6.64 -4.10 -6.11
N GLY A 104 6.02 -3.11 -5.47
CA GLY A 104 5.60 -1.87 -6.11
C GLY A 104 6.77 -1.09 -6.70
N LEU A 105 7.87 -0.95 -5.95
CA LEU A 105 9.09 -0.31 -6.43
C LEU A 105 9.67 -1.06 -7.64
N TRP A 106 9.72 -2.39 -7.57
CA TRP A 106 10.15 -3.22 -8.69
C TRP A 106 9.27 -3.01 -9.94
N VAL A 107 7.94 -2.97 -9.79
CA VAL A 107 6.99 -2.68 -10.89
C VAL A 107 7.26 -1.33 -11.52
N ILE A 108 7.48 -0.28 -10.71
CA ILE A 108 7.78 1.08 -11.20
C ILE A 108 9.08 1.06 -12.03
N LEU A 109 10.14 0.44 -11.50
CA LEU A 109 11.44 0.38 -12.17
C LEU A 109 11.38 -0.47 -13.44
N TYR A 110 10.62 -1.55 -13.44
CA TYR A 110 10.40 -2.41 -14.59
C TYR A 110 9.74 -1.64 -15.74
N PHE A 111 8.61 -0.97 -15.49
CA PHE A 111 7.93 -0.21 -16.54
C PHE A 111 8.73 1.01 -16.99
N ARG A 112 9.46 1.68 -16.09
CA ARG A 112 10.38 2.77 -16.48
C ARG A 112 11.41 2.29 -17.50
N ARG A 113 11.94 1.08 -17.35
CA ARG A 113 12.89 0.50 -18.30
C ARG A 113 12.21 0.15 -19.63
N VAL A 114 11.08 -0.55 -19.58
CA VAL A 114 10.34 -0.97 -20.79
C VAL A 114 9.91 0.22 -21.63
N ASP A 115 9.42 1.29 -20.99
CA ASP A 115 8.97 2.48 -21.69
C ASP A 115 10.16 3.25 -22.30
N ALA A 116 11.30 3.34 -21.60
CA ALA A 116 12.53 3.93 -22.14
C ALA A 116 13.06 3.17 -23.37
N GLU A 117 13.10 1.84 -23.33
CA GLU A 117 13.52 1.01 -24.47
C GLU A 117 12.59 1.23 -25.68
N ARG A 118 11.28 1.30 -25.46
CA ARG A 118 10.31 1.59 -26.52
C ARG A 118 10.53 2.97 -27.13
N ASP A 119 10.71 4.00 -26.32
CA ASP A 119 10.86 5.37 -26.81
C ASP A 119 12.13 5.52 -27.66
N THR A 120 13.24 4.83 -27.30
CA THR A 120 14.45 4.79 -28.13
C THR A 120 14.25 4.08 -29.47
N ALA A 121 13.37 3.07 -29.54
CA ALA A 121 13.08 2.36 -30.77
C ALA A 121 12.21 3.18 -31.75
N VAL A 122 11.42 4.14 -31.24
CA VAL A 122 10.53 4.98 -32.05
C VAL A 122 11.25 6.17 -32.68
N VAL A 123 12.33 6.68 -32.07
CA VAL A 123 13.12 7.79 -32.63
C VAL A 123 14.14 7.23 -33.62
N PRO A 124 14.06 7.53 -34.94
CA PRO A 124 15.08 7.08 -35.87
C PRO A 124 16.39 7.79 -35.52
N VAL A 125 17.43 7.01 -35.25
CA VAL A 125 18.80 7.51 -35.05
C VAL A 125 19.22 8.21 -36.33
N ARG A 126 19.06 9.54 -36.41
CA ARG A 126 19.68 10.35 -37.45
C ARG A 126 21.18 10.27 -37.24
N ARG A 127 21.85 9.42 -38.03
CA ARG A 127 23.30 9.46 -38.23
C ARG A 127 23.63 10.55 -39.25
#